data_AF-A0A1A8A9F1-F1
#
_entry.id   AF-A0A1A8A9F1-F1
#
_cell.length_a   1.000
_cell.length_b   1.000
_cell.length_c   1.000
_cell.angle_alpha   90.00
_cell.angle_beta   90.00
_cell.angle_gamma   90.00
#
_symmetry.space_group_name_H-M   'P 1'
#
loop_
_entity.id
_entity.type
_entity.pdbx_description
1 polymer ?
#
loop_
_entity_poly.entity_id
_entity_poly.type
_entity_poly.pdbx_seq_one_letter_code
_entity_poly.pdbx_strand_id
1 'polypeptide(L)'
;TVLKEINDWLDAHPKEVVILSFSHFLGLNQDLHVLLLMTIRTIFTSKLCPKTEVLTLQNLWALGYQVIVSYEHNIVSSHSDLWPHIPYWWANKCKAEALIEEFERRKQHDRPGGFFVTGINLTEDLKYICTHPTESLKDLVMSTYPTLLGWVKEQTPGSRVGSLNIIAGDFITESHFAATVVSLNEKLLEGPS
;
A
#
# COMPACT_ATOMS: atom_id res chain seq x y z
N THR A 1 17.00 -5.93 -11.85
CA THR A 1 16.63 -5.66 -10.45
C THR A 1 15.20 -5.23 -10.48
N VAL A 2 14.43 -5.52 -9.43
CA VAL A 2 13.00 -5.18 -9.36
C VAL A 2 12.73 -3.71 -9.70
N LEU A 3 13.58 -2.78 -9.22
CA LEU A 3 13.43 -1.35 -9.55
C LEU A 3 13.55 -1.03 -11.05
N LYS A 4 14.45 -1.72 -11.78
CA LYS A 4 14.59 -1.56 -13.23
C LYS A 4 13.39 -2.13 -13.97
N GLU A 5 12.92 -3.32 -13.57
CA GLU A 5 11.72 -3.93 -14.15
C GLU A 5 10.49 -3.05 -13.96
N ILE A 6 10.35 -2.42 -12.79
CA ILE A 6 9.29 -1.41 -12.54
C ILE A 6 9.47 -0.20 -13.46
N ASN A 7 10.69 0.33 -13.62
CA ASN A 7 10.92 1.45 -14.54
C ASN A 7 10.57 1.11 -15.99
N ASP A 8 11.00 -0.06 -16.47
CA ASP A 8 10.74 -0.50 -17.85
C ASP A 8 9.24 -0.70 -18.08
N TRP A 9 8.51 -1.20 -17.08
CA TRP A 9 7.06 -1.28 -17.13
C TRP A 9 6.41 0.11 -17.15
N LEU A 10 6.88 1.05 -16.33
CA LEU A 10 6.39 2.44 -16.31
C LEU A 10 6.63 3.17 -17.64
N ASP A 11 7.72 2.87 -18.34
CA ASP A 11 8.00 3.39 -19.68
C ASP A 11 6.93 2.97 -20.70
N ALA A 12 6.37 1.77 -20.56
CA ALA A 12 5.27 1.29 -21.38
C ALA A 12 3.88 1.78 -20.92
N HIS A 13 3.76 2.32 -19.70
CA HIS A 13 2.49 2.69 -19.06
C HIS A 13 2.53 4.13 -18.50
N PRO A 14 2.56 5.17 -19.35
CA PRO A 14 2.85 6.55 -18.95
C PRO A 14 1.82 7.20 -18.02
N LYS A 15 0.63 6.59 -17.86
CA LYS A 15 -0.43 7.06 -16.96
C LYS A 15 -0.47 6.31 -15.62
N GLU A 16 0.34 5.27 -15.48
CA GLU A 16 0.39 4.51 -14.24
C GLU A 16 1.37 5.17 -13.27
N VAL A 17 1.00 5.14 -11.99
CA VAL A 17 1.80 5.68 -10.89
C VAL A 17 2.02 4.58 -9.85
N VAL A 18 3.27 4.40 -9.45
CA VAL A 18 3.67 3.39 -8.47
C VAL A 18 4.10 4.07 -7.18
N ILE A 19 3.57 3.58 -6.06
CA ILE A 19 4.02 3.95 -4.71
C ILE A 19 4.96 2.85 -4.21
N LEU A 20 6.23 3.19 -4.03
CA LEU A 20 7.24 2.29 -3.46
C LEU A 20 7.45 2.65 -1.99
N SER A 21 7.10 1.75 -1.08
CA SER A 21 7.32 1.94 0.35
C SER A 21 8.51 1.11 0.82
N PHE A 22 9.57 1.78 1.26
CA PHE A 22 10.75 1.16 1.85
C PHE A 22 10.70 1.36 3.36
N SER A 23 10.51 0.27 4.10
CA SER A 23 10.36 0.24 5.56
C SER A 23 11.01 -1.00 6.14
N HIS A 24 11.06 -1.09 7.48
CA HIS A 24 11.56 -2.27 8.20
C HIS A 24 12.96 -2.74 7.76
N PHE A 25 13.87 -1.79 7.53
CA PHE A 25 15.24 -2.11 7.12
C PHE A 25 15.96 -2.95 8.18
N LEU A 26 16.56 -4.08 7.74
CA LEU A 26 17.38 -4.93 8.60
C LEU A 26 18.84 -4.81 8.17
N GLY A 27 19.70 -4.31 9.06
CA GLY A 27 21.16 -4.29 8.85
C GLY A 27 21.67 -3.26 7.85
N LEU A 28 20.86 -2.29 7.42
CA LEU A 28 21.36 -1.17 6.63
C LEU A 28 22.06 -0.15 7.52
N ASN A 29 23.31 0.17 7.19
CA ASN A 29 24.02 1.31 7.76
C ASN A 29 23.78 2.57 6.92
N GLN A 30 24.30 3.71 7.37
CA GLN A 30 24.12 5.00 6.70
C GLN A 30 24.59 5.01 5.23
N ASP A 31 25.74 4.40 4.93
CA ASP A 31 26.28 4.35 3.56
C ASP A 31 25.40 3.50 2.64
N LEU A 32 24.84 2.40 3.15
CA LEU A 32 23.90 1.57 2.41
C LEU A 32 22.57 2.27 2.15
N HIS A 33 22.09 3.09 3.09
CA HIS A 33 20.93 3.96 2.85
C HIS A 33 21.22 4.96 1.72
N VAL A 34 22.38 5.63 1.75
CA VAL A 34 22.78 6.56 0.68
C VAL A 34 22.87 5.84 -0.66
N LEU A 35 23.49 4.65 -0.71
CA LEU A 35 23.62 3.86 -1.94
C LEU A 35 22.25 3.45 -2.51
N LEU A 36 21.33 3.00 -1.66
CA LEU A 36 19.98 2.65 -2.08
C LEU A 36 19.26 3.87 -2.67
N LEU A 37 19.36 5.03 -2.04
CA LEU A 37 18.78 6.28 -2.54
C LEU A 37 19.39 6.72 -3.87
N MET A 38 20.71 6.65 -4.02
CA MET A 38 21.37 6.93 -5.30
C MET A 38 20.89 5.97 -6.39
N THR A 39 20.68 4.70 -6.05
CA THR A 39 20.17 3.69 -6.99
C THR A 39 18.75 4.03 -7.44
N ILE A 40 17.84 4.35 -6.51
CA ILE A 40 16.46 4.77 -6.80
C ILE A 40 16.45 5.99 -7.73
N ARG A 41 17.24 7.02 -7.42
CA ARG A 41 17.37 8.24 -8.22
C ARG A 41 17.88 7.98 -9.63
N THR A 42 18.91 7.13 -9.73
CA THR A 42 19.50 6.79 -11.03
C THR A 42 18.54 6.01 -11.92
N ILE A 43 17.69 5.16 -11.32
CA ILE A 43 16.74 4.34 -12.08
C ILE A 43 15.53 5.16 -12.51
N PHE A 44 14.87 5.86 -11.59
CA PHE A 44 13.61 6.52 -11.88
C PHE A 44 13.76 7.95 -12.40
N THR A 45 14.90 8.61 -12.13
CA THR A 45 15.28 9.93 -12.67
C THR A 45 14.14 10.95 -12.58
N SER A 46 13.65 11.44 -13.72
CA SER A 46 12.57 12.43 -13.82
C SER A 46 11.19 11.89 -13.44
N LYS A 47 11.01 10.57 -13.32
CA LYS A 47 9.75 9.95 -12.90
C LYS A 47 9.49 10.09 -11.40
N LEU A 48 10.48 10.48 -10.58
CA LEU A 48 10.33 10.63 -9.13
C LEU A 48 9.51 11.87 -8.79
N CYS A 49 8.43 11.67 -8.05
CA CYS A 49 7.54 12.71 -7.57
C CYS A 49 8.08 13.33 -6.26
N PRO A 50 8.38 14.65 -6.22
CA PRO A 50 8.77 15.32 -5.00
C PRO A 50 7.63 15.41 -3.97
N LYS A 51 7.97 15.36 -2.69
CA LYS A 51 7.04 15.43 -1.54
C LYS A 51 6.28 16.75 -1.42
N THR A 52 6.72 17.78 -2.14
CA THR A 52 6.08 19.10 -2.19
C THR A 52 4.97 19.19 -3.23
N GLU A 53 4.82 18.17 -4.09
CA GLU A 53 3.84 18.19 -5.16
C GLU A 53 2.40 18.03 -4.67
N VAL A 54 1.49 18.72 -5.36
CA VAL A 54 0.06 18.54 -5.19
C VAL A 54 -0.38 17.29 -5.93
N LEU A 55 -0.67 16.23 -5.17
CA LEU A 55 -1.02 14.92 -5.71
C LEU A 55 -2.41 14.89 -6.32
N THR A 56 -2.46 15.07 -7.63
CA THR A 56 -3.58 14.65 -8.48
C THR A 56 -3.01 13.81 -9.62
N LEU A 57 -3.75 12.80 -10.09
CA LEU A 57 -3.30 12.01 -11.24
C LEU A 57 -3.04 12.91 -12.46
N GLN A 58 -3.88 13.93 -12.66
CA GLN A 58 -3.70 14.92 -13.72
C GLN A 58 -2.35 15.65 -13.62
N ASN A 59 -1.97 16.12 -12.43
CA ASN A 59 -0.70 16.82 -12.23
C ASN A 59 0.48 15.88 -12.44
N LEU A 60 0.41 14.66 -11.88
CA LEU A 60 1.47 13.66 -12.03
C LEU A 60 1.72 13.33 -13.51
N TRP A 61 0.65 13.12 -14.29
CA TRP A 61 0.76 12.87 -15.73
C TRP A 61 1.31 14.07 -16.49
N ALA A 62 0.84 15.28 -16.18
CA ALA A 62 1.28 16.50 -16.86
C ALA A 62 2.78 16.79 -16.62
N LEU A 63 3.29 16.47 -15.44
CA LEU A 63 4.69 16.67 -15.05
C LEU A 63 5.58 15.45 -15.34
N GLY A 64 5.01 14.34 -15.80
CA GLY A 64 5.75 13.11 -16.08
C GLY A 64 6.21 12.34 -14.84
N TYR A 65 5.60 12.60 -13.69
CA TYR A 65 5.87 11.86 -12.46
C TYR A 65 5.09 10.55 -12.43
N GLN A 66 5.78 9.45 -12.14
CA GLN A 66 5.21 8.10 -12.09
C GLN A 66 5.59 7.34 -10.81
N VAL A 67 6.52 7.83 -9.99
CA VAL A 67 7.01 7.10 -8.81
C VAL A 67 6.99 7.97 -7.58
N ILE A 68 6.29 7.51 -6.54
CA ILE A 68 6.29 8.09 -5.20
C ILE A 68 7.08 7.15 -4.29
N VAL A 69 8.16 7.64 -3.68
CA VAL A 69 9.02 6.83 -2.80
C VAL A 69 8.77 7.21 -1.35
N SER A 70 8.06 6.36 -0.61
CA SER A 70 7.95 6.40 0.85
C SER A 70 9.16 5.72 1.47
N TYR A 71 9.77 6.35 2.48
CA TYR A 71 11.00 5.83 3.09
C TYR A 71 10.97 5.99 4.61
N GLU A 72 11.22 4.91 5.36
CA GLU A 72 11.19 4.92 6.83
C GLU A 72 12.59 5.16 7.43
N HIS A 73 13.11 6.38 7.29
CA HIS A 73 14.40 6.77 7.86
C HIS A 73 14.49 8.29 8.08
N ASN A 74 15.31 8.74 9.04
CA ASN A 74 15.43 10.17 9.38
C ASN A 74 15.94 11.04 8.21
N ILE A 75 16.65 10.43 7.25
CA ILE A 75 17.23 11.09 6.08
C ILE A 75 16.17 11.74 5.17
N VAL A 76 14.91 11.28 5.24
CA VAL A 76 13.77 11.84 4.50
C VAL A 76 13.61 13.34 4.72
N SER A 77 13.91 13.82 5.93
CA SER A 77 13.84 15.25 6.26
C SER A 77 14.69 16.11 5.32
N SER A 78 15.83 15.59 4.86
CA SER A 78 16.83 16.28 4.04
C SER A 78 16.66 16.07 2.52
N HIS A 79 15.64 15.30 2.11
CA HIS A 79 15.43 14.94 0.71
C HIS A 79 14.02 15.31 0.26
N SER A 80 13.90 16.10 -0.80
CA SER A 80 12.62 16.55 -1.36
C SER A 80 11.93 15.48 -2.20
N ASP A 81 12.69 14.52 -2.71
CA ASP A 81 12.21 13.39 -3.52
C ASP A 81 11.78 12.18 -2.70
N LEU A 82 11.87 12.25 -1.36
CA LEU A 82 11.42 11.20 -0.45
C LEU A 82 10.20 11.62 0.34
N TRP A 83 9.17 10.78 0.27
CA TRP A 83 7.95 10.92 1.05
C TRP A 83 8.13 10.30 2.44
N PRO A 84 7.44 10.83 3.46
CA PRO A 84 7.44 10.23 4.79
C PRO A 84 6.87 8.81 4.75
N HIS A 85 7.22 8.03 5.76
CA HIS A 85 6.68 6.68 5.95
C HIS A 85 5.15 6.68 5.88
N ILE A 86 4.61 5.79 5.06
CA ILE A 86 3.17 5.57 4.92
C ILE A 86 2.71 4.64 6.05
N PRO A 87 1.82 5.09 6.95
CA PRO A 87 1.32 4.25 8.02
C PRO A 87 0.62 3.01 7.49
N TYR A 88 0.91 1.88 8.12
CA TYR A 88 0.31 0.59 7.79
C TYR A 88 -0.60 0.13 8.92
N TRP A 89 -1.91 0.09 8.66
CA TRP A 89 -2.87 -0.52 9.57
C TRP A 89 -2.78 -2.03 9.44
N TRP A 90 -1.99 -2.59 10.33
CA TRP A 90 -1.95 -4.02 10.58
C TRP A 90 -2.66 -4.31 11.89
N ALA A 91 -3.70 -5.14 11.84
CA ALA A 91 -4.50 -5.46 13.01
C ALA A 91 -4.10 -6.79 13.67
N ASN A 92 -3.18 -7.55 13.05
CA ASN A 92 -2.56 -8.74 13.62
C ASN A 92 -3.60 -9.74 14.19
N LYS A 93 -4.61 -10.08 13.38
CA LYS A 93 -5.69 -11.02 13.73
C LYS A 93 -5.66 -12.22 12.81
N CYS A 94 -6.03 -13.39 13.34
CA CYS A 94 -6.15 -14.64 12.57
C CYS A 94 -7.58 -14.90 12.06
N LYS A 95 -8.57 -14.11 12.51
CA LYS A 95 -9.98 -14.24 12.12
C LYS A 95 -10.41 -13.00 11.35
N ALA A 96 -11.12 -13.21 10.24
CA ALA A 96 -11.60 -12.13 9.37
C ALA A 96 -12.51 -11.15 10.12
N GLU A 97 -13.40 -11.65 10.97
CA GLU A 97 -14.37 -10.83 11.70
C GLU A 97 -13.69 -9.90 12.71
N ALA A 98 -12.71 -10.43 13.45
CA ALA A 98 -11.93 -9.65 14.41
C ALA A 98 -11.04 -8.60 13.70
N LEU A 99 -10.58 -8.91 12.48
CA LEU A 99 -9.84 -7.98 11.65
C LEU A 99 -10.74 -6.83 11.19
N ILE A 100 -11.93 -7.15 10.69
CA ILE A 100 -12.95 -6.19 10.25
C ILE A 100 -13.38 -5.28 11.41
N GLU A 101 -13.67 -5.84 12.58
CA GLU A 101 -14.09 -5.08 13.76
C GLU A 101 -13.05 -4.00 14.14
N GLU A 102 -11.76 -4.35 14.13
CA GLU A 102 -10.68 -3.41 14.42
C GLU A 102 -10.56 -2.32 13.34
N PHE A 103 -10.74 -2.67 12.05
CA PHE A 103 -10.75 -1.67 10.99
C PHE A 103 -11.93 -0.72 11.08
N GLU A 104 -13.14 -1.20 11.39
CA GLU A 104 -14.31 -0.35 11.60
C GLU A 104 -14.11 0.61 12.78
N ARG A 105 -13.49 0.14 13.86
CA ARG A 105 -13.13 0.99 15.00
C ARG A 105 -12.13 2.09 14.59
N ARG A 106 -11.07 1.75 13.85
CA ARG A 106 -10.03 2.71 13.40
C ARG A 106 -10.56 3.71 12.39
N LYS A 107 -11.43 3.29 11.47
CA LYS A 107 -12.07 4.16 10.46
C LYS A 107 -12.75 5.39 11.07
N GLN A 108 -13.29 5.26 12.30
CA GLN A 108 -14.01 6.32 12.99
C GLN A 108 -13.10 7.35 13.67
N HIS A 109 -11.87 6.98 14.07
CA HIS A 109 -11.06 7.80 14.98
C HIS A 109 -9.64 8.10 14.48
N ASP A 110 -9.06 7.23 13.65
CA ASP A 110 -7.61 7.18 13.45
C ASP A 110 -7.17 7.42 12.00
N ARG A 111 -8.06 7.92 11.11
CA ARG A 111 -7.75 8.09 9.68
C ARG A 111 -6.59 9.08 9.47
N PRO A 112 -5.43 8.65 8.91
CA PRO A 112 -4.31 9.54 8.63
C PRO A 112 -4.66 10.59 7.56
N GLY A 113 -4.04 11.77 7.64
CA GLY A 113 -4.27 12.86 6.68
C GLY A 113 -3.68 12.62 5.28
N GLY A 114 -2.66 11.76 5.17
CA GLY A 114 -1.98 11.41 3.91
C GLY A 114 -2.31 10.00 3.44
N PHE A 115 -1.41 9.41 2.64
CA PHE A 115 -1.47 8.00 2.30
C PHE A 115 -1.45 7.14 3.56
N PHE A 116 -2.25 6.07 3.54
CA PHE A 116 -2.19 5.02 4.56
C PHE A 116 -2.67 3.71 3.94
N VAL A 117 -2.13 2.62 4.45
CA VAL A 117 -2.47 1.27 3.99
C VAL A 117 -3.37 0.60 5.00
N THR A 118 -4.48 0.03 4.53
CA THR A 118 -5.28 -0.95 5.25
C THR A 118 -4.86 -2.33 4.79
N GLY A 119 -4.02 -2.99 5.58
CA GLY A 119 -3.48 -4.30 5.25
C GLY A 119 -4.41 -5.41 5.73
N ILE A 120 -5.15 -6.02 4.81
CA ILE A 120 -5.99 -7.19 5.10
C ILE A 120 -5.18 -8.49 5.22
N ASN A 121 -3.84 -8.39 5.18
CA ASN A 121 -2.91 -9.48 5.42
C ASN A 121 -3.15 -10.08 6.80
N LEU A 122 -3.39 -11.40 6.84
CA LEU A 122 -3.47 -12.15 8.09
C LEU A 122 -2.05 -12.50 8.54
N THR A 123 -1.79 -12.32 9.82
CA THR A 123 -0.56 -12.83 10.42
C THR A 123 -0.78 -14.27 10.83
N GLU A 124 0.18 -15.14 10.51
CA GLU A 124 0.30 -16.41 11.23
C GLU A 124 0.75 -16.11 12.67
N ASP A 125 -0.15 -16.20 13.63
CA ASP A 125 0.26 -16.37 15.02
C ASP A 125 1.03 -17.70 15.09
N LEU A 126 2.27 -17.69 15.59
CA LEU A 126 3.06 -18.91 15.83
C LEU A 126 2.26 -19.97 16.60
N LYS A 127 1.32 -19.54 17.44
CA LYS A 127 0.37 -20.42 18.13
C LYS A 127 -0.61 -21.12 17.17
N TYR A 128 -1.07 -20.45 16.11
CA TYR A 128 -1.91 -21.04 15.06
C TYR A 128 -1.12 -22.08 14.24
N ILE A 129 0.09 -21.73 13.78
CA ILE A 129 0.98 -22.66 13.05
C ILE A 129 1.24 -23.93 13.90
N CYS A 130 1.58 -23.75 15.18
CA CYS A 130 1.86 -24.88 16.09
C CYS A 130 0.63 -25.75 16.39
N THR A 131 -0.59 -25.25 16.18
CA THR A 131 -1.84 -25.99 16.45
C THR A 131 -2.50 -26.54 15.18
N HIS A 132 -2.09 -26.10 13.99
CA HIS A 132 -2.63 -26.53 12.70
C HIS A 132 -1.48 -26.91 11.72
N PRO A 133 -0.70 -27.96 12.02
CA PRO A 133 0.50 -28.30 11.25
C PRO A 133 0.23 -28.76 9.80
N THR A 134 -1.03 -29.00 9.44
CA THR A 134 -1.46 -29.41 8.10
C THR A 134 -2.04 -28.26 7.27
N GLU A 135 -2.23 -27.07 7.84
CA GLU A 135 -2.76 -25.89 7.14
C GLU A 135 -1.63 -24.91 6.83
N SER A 136 -1.59 -24.39 5.61
CA SER A 136 -0.64 -23.35 5.22
C SER A 136 -1.22 -21.93 5.42
N LEU A 137 -0.35 -20.91 5.49
CA LEU A 137 -0.76 -19.50 5.41
C LEU A 137 -1.71 -19.24 4.24
N LYS A 138 -1.43 -19.88 3.10
CA LYS A 138 -2.26 -19.75 1.91
C LYS A 138 -3.67 -20.29 2.16
N ASP A 139 -3.82 -21.43 2.80
CA ASP A 139 -5.15 -22.00 3.10
C ASP A 139 -5.92 -21.11 4.07
N LEU A 140 -5.26 -20.60 5.11
CA LEU A 140 -5.84 -19.66 6.07
C LEU A 140 -6.29 -18.36 5.37
N VAL A 141 -5.43 -17.78 4.53
CA VAL A 141 -5.75 -16.56 3.79
C VAL A 141 -6.90 -16.81 2.80
N MET A 142 -6.85 -17.88 2.02
CA MET A 142 -7.90 -18.18 1.05
C MET A 142 -9.25 -18.49 1.69
N SER A 143 -9.28 -19.11 2.88
CA SER A 143 -10.53 -19.38 3.61
C SER A 143 -11.21 -18.10 4.15
N THR A 144 -10.43 -17.05 4.44
CA THR A 144 -10.92 -15.79 5.01
C THR A 144 -11.21 -14.72 3.95
N TYR A 145 -10.60 -14.85 2.77
CA TYR A 145 -10.75 -13.92 1.66
C TYR A 145 -12.20 -13.65 1.23
N PRO A 146 -13.12 -14.62 1.16
CA PRO A 146 -14.52 -14.33 0.83
C PRO A 146 -15.16 -13.30 1.78
N THR A 147 -14.93 -13.45 3.09
CA THR A 147 -15.43 -12.52 4.11
C THR A 147 -14.75 -11.15 4.00
N LEU A 148 -13.42 -11.14 3.87
CA LEU A 148 -12.65 -9.89 3.75
C LEU A 148 -12.98 -9.13 2.47
N LEU A 149 -13.12 -9.81 1.34
CA LEU A 149 -13.53 -9.20 0.07
C LEU A 149 -14.97 -8.70 0.12
N GLY A 150 -15.87 -9.40 0.81
CA GLY A 150 -17.22 -8.91 1.10
C GLY A 150 -17.17 -7.56 1.81
N TRP A 151 -16.35 -7.46 2.85
CA TRP A 151 -16.13 -6.20 3.56
C TRP A 151 -15.45 -5.13 2.69
N VAL A 152 -14.44 -5.47 1.88
CA VAL A 152 -13.75 -4.54 0.99
C VAL A 152 -14.73 -3.90 0.00
N LYS A 153 -15.67 -4.66 -0.58
CA LYS A 153 -16.68 -4.16 -1.54
C LYS A 153 -17.58 -3.07 -0.96
N GLU A 154 -17.84 -3.13 0.34
CA GLU A 154 -18.67 -2.16 1.07
C GLU A 154 -17.92 -0.83 1.30
N GLN A 155 -16.60 -0.80 1.17
CA GLN A 155 -15.79 0.38 1.51
C GLN A 155 -15.94 1.51 0.49
N THR A 156 -15.68 2.74 0.94
CA THR A 156 -15.80 3.94 0.11
C THR A 156 -14.44 4.62 -0.01
N PRO A 157 -13.97 4.95 -1.22
CA PRO A 157 -12.74 5.71 -1.40
C PRO A 157 -12.93 7.19 -1.03
N GLY A 158 -11.82 7.93 -0.91
CA GLY A 158 -11.82 9.39 -0.82
C GLY A 158 -11.38 9.96 0.53
N SER A 159 -11.69 11.23 0.74
CA SER A 159 -11.23 12.03 1.89
C SER A 159 -12.18 12.06 3.07
N ARG A 160 -13.38 11.46 2.95
CA ARG A 160 -14.38 11.46 4.02
C ARG A 160 -13.90 10.60 5.21
N VAL A 161 -14.40 10.93 6.40
CA VAL A 161 -14.22 10.10 7.59
C VAL A 161 -14.78 8.71 7.31
N GLY A 162 -14.04 7.67 7.70
CA GLY A 162 -14.37 6.28 7.40
C GLY A 162 -14.03 5.80 5.98
N SER A 163 -13.55 6.65 5.07
CA SER A 163 -13.04 6.19 3.77
C SER A 163 -11.68 5.52 3.88
N LEU A 164 -11.43 4.54 3.00
CA LEU A 164 -10.12 3.89 2.85
C LEU A 164 -9.28 4.56 1.75
N ASN A 165 -7.97 4.29 1.75
CA ASN A 165 -7.02 4.86 0.81
C ASN A 165 -6.28 3.79 -0.01
N ILE A 166 -5.30 3.11 0.56
CA ILE A 166 -4.61 1.97 -0.06
C ILE A 166 -5.02 0.69 0.66
N ILE A 167 -5.37 -0.36 -0.09
CA ILE A 167 -5.71 -1.67 0.50
C ILE A 167 -4.66 -2.68 0.02
N ALA A 168 -4.04 -3.38 0.96
CA ALA A 168 -3.01 -4.38 0.68
C ALA A 168 -3.43 -5.75 1.24
N GLY A 169 -2.99 -6.84 0.61
CA GLY A 169 -3.30 -8.22 1.00
C GLY A 169 -2.27 -9.20 0.42
N ASP A 170 -2.29 -10.45 0.90
CA ASP A 170 -1.41 -11.54 0.42
C ASP A 170 -2.09 -12.40 -0.64
N PHE A 171 -1.34 -13.06 -1.52
CA PHE A 171 -1.88 -13.94 -2.58
C PHE A 171 -2.91 -13.25 -3.50
N ILE A 172 -2.71 -11.96 -3.79
CA ILE A 172 -3.65 -11.14 -4.57
C ILE A 172 -3.95 -11.67 -5.98
N THR A 173 -3.06 -12.49 -6.54
CA THR A 173 -3.22 -13.10 -7.88
C THR A 173 -4.16 -14.30 -7.87
N GLU A 174 -4.39 -14.91 -6.70
CA GLU A 174 -5.22 -16.11 -6.51
C GLU A 174 -6.69 -15.75 -6.23
N SER A 175 -7.03 -14.45 -6.27
CA SER A 175 -8.34 -13.94 -5.93
C SER A 175 -8.73 -12.76 -6.83
N HIS A 176 -10.00 -12.37 -6.82
CA HIS A 176 -10.47 -11.14 -7.47
C HIS A 176 -10.10 -9.86 -6.69
N PHE A 177 -9.09 -9.92 -5.80
CA PHE A 177 -8.76 -8.83 -4.88
C PHE A 177 -8.41 -7.53 -5.60
N ALA A 178 -7.43 -7.54 -6.50
CA ALA A 178 -7.00 -6.33 -7.19
C ALA A 178 -8.16 -5.69 -7.99
N ALA A 179 -8.92 -6.51 -8.72
CA ALA A 179 -10.10 -6.05 -9.46
C ALA A 179 -11.17 -5.45 -8.53
N THR A 180 -11.42 -6.08 -7.37
CA THR A 180 -12.37 -5.58 -6.36
C THR A 180 -11.93 -4.24 -5.79
N VAL A 181 -10.64 -4.06 -5.49
CA VAL A 181 -10.11 -2.79 -4.99
C VAL A 181 -10.19 -1.70 -6.06
N VAL A 182 -9.87 -2.03 -7.32
CA VAL A 182 -9.98 -1.08 -8.44
C VAL A 182 -11.42 -0.62 -8.64
N SER A 183 -12.40 -1.53 -8.62
CA SER A 183 -13.81 -1.19 -8.84
C SER A 183 -14.39 -0.27 -7.75
N LEU A 184 -13.79 -0.21 -6.55
CA LEU A 184 -14.22 0.76 -5.54
C LEU A 184 -14.09 2.21 -6.03
N ASN A 185 -13.14 2.50 -6.92
CA ASN A 185 -12.95 3.84 -7.47
C ASN A 185 -14.09 4.28 -8.39
N GLU A 186 -14.93 3.34 -8.88
CA GLU A 186 -16.14 3.68 -9.65
C GLU A 186 -17.12 4.51 -8.82
N LYS A 187 -17.16 4.31 -7.49
CA LYS A 187 -17.98 5.11 -6.55
C LYS A 187 -17.60 6.59 -6.54
N LEU A 188 -16.40 6.97 -7.01
CA LEU A 188 -16.02 8.38 -7.16
C LEU A 188 -16.67 9.04 -8.38
N LEU A 189 -17.09 8.24 -9.37
CA LEU A 189 -17.69 8.71 -10.61
C LEU A 189 -19.21 8.89 -10.49
N GLU A 190 -19.86 8.18 -9.57
CA GLU A 190 -21.31 8.18 -9.39
C GLU A 190 -21.86 9.47 -8.72
N GLY A 191 -20.99 10.38 -8.30
CA GLY A 191 -21.38 11.60 -7.58
C GLY A 191 -21.93 11.32 -6.18
N PRO A 192 -22.04 12.33 -5.29
CA PRO A 192 -22.64 12.11 -3.99
C PRO A 192 -24.13 11.78 -4.16
N SER A 193 -24.54 10.60 -3.68
CA SER A 193 -25.95 10.28 -3.42
C SER A 193 -26.51 11.14 -2.29
#